data_AF-F0FZQ6-F1
#
_entry.id   AF-F0FZQ6-F1
#
_cell.length_a   1.000
_cell.length_b   1.000
_cell.length_c   1.000
_cell.angle_alpha   90.00
_cell.angle_beta   90.00
_cell.angle_gamma   90.00
#
_symmetry.space_group_name_H-M   'P 1'
#
loop_
_entity.id
_entity.type
_entity.pdbx_description
1 polymer ?
#
loop_
_entity_poly.entity_id
_entity_poly.type
_entity_poly.pdbx_seq_one_letter_code
_entity_poly.pdbx_strand_id
1 'polypeptide(L)'
;EELDAMRGLAKGTIKVGTVGSIASLVLPVAVGRVLDRWPNLRVEIIEGVWDRLAEGLCKHEIDLALSAHGPDTDEIVAIPECRWTDRSHIVAAPPHPLRALGRAPTLADTLHARWAIPPRGTAPFDHMRATFEAHGLP
;
A
#
# COMPACT_ATOMS: atom_id res chain seq x y z
N GLU A 1 -17.36 26.11 20.43
CA GLU A 1 -15.96 26.45 20.07
C GLU A 1 -14.93 25.77 20.98
N GLU A 2 -14.99 25.88 22.31
CA GLU A 2 -14.02 25.18 23.21
C GLU A 2 -14.08 23.65 23.15
N LEU A 3 -15.28 23.05 22.96
CA LEU A 3 -15.45 21.60 22.85
C LEU A 3 -14.86 20.99 21.56
N ASP A 4 -14.73 21.78 20.50
CA ASP A 4 -14.14 21.34 19.22
C ASP A 4 -12.61 21.40 19.26
N ALA A 5 -12.04 22.36 19.99
CA ALA A 5 -10.61 22.46 20.25
C ALA A 5 -10.10 21.29 21.12
N MET A 6 -10.89 20.83 22.10
CA MET A 6 -10.57 19.66 22.93
C MET A 6 -10.57 18.33 22.17
N ARG A 7 -11.09 18.28 20.94
CA ARG A 7 -11.09 17.08 20.09
C ARG A 7 -9.90 17.00 19.13
N GLY A 8 -9.03 18.01 19.09
CA GLY A 8 -7.78 18.04 18.28
C GLY A 8 -7.96 18.04 16.74
N LEU A 9 -9.11 17.57 16.24
CA LEU A 9 -9.40 17.36 14.82
C LEU A 9 -10.20 18.49 14.16
N ALA A 10 -10.58 19.54 14.90
CA ALA A 10 -11.43 20.61 14.37
C ALA A 10 -10.67 21.66 13.54
N LYS A 11 -9.35 21.79 13.73
CA LYS A 11 -8.41 22.61 12.92
C LYS A 11 -7.01 22.02 13.09
N GLY A 12 -6.29 21.77 11.99
CA GLY A 12 -4.92 21.23 12.03
C GLY A 12 -4.50 20.56 10.73
N THR A 13 -3.26 20.07 10.70
CA THR A 13 -2.72 19.26 9.60
C THR A 13 -2.42 17.86 10.12
N ILE A 14 -2.85 16.83 9.40
CA ILE A 14 -2.41 15.45 9.61
C ILE A 14 -1.58 15.03 8.40
N LYS A 15 -0.36 14.56 8.66
CA LYS A 15 0.57 14.04 7.67
C LYS A 15 0.49 12.53 7.61
N VAL A 16 0.07 12.01 6.45
CA VAL A 16 -0.15 10.59 6.22
C VAL A 16 0.89 10.06 5.24
N GLY A 17 1.70 9.11 5.71
CA GLY A 17 2.51 8.26 4.83
C GLY A 17 1.68 7.13 4.26
N THR A 18 1.88 6.76 3.00
CA THR A 18 1.15 5.65 2.40
C THR A 18 1.94 4.89 1.33
N VAL A 19 1.69 3.59 1.19
CA VAL A 19 2.17 2.81 0.05
C VAL A 19 1.23 2.95 -1.15
N GLY A 20 1.75 2.81 -2.37
CA GLY A 20 1.01 3.11 -3.60
C GLY A 20 -0.32 2.37 -3.78
N SER A 21 -0.45 1.12 -3.32
CA SER A 21 -1.72 0.38 -3.42
C SER A 21 -2.84 1.02 -2.58
N ILE A 22 -2.51 1.51 -1.39
CA ILE A 22 -3.45 2.21 -0.50
C ILE A 22 -3.72 3.62 -1.02
N ALA A 23 -2.68 4.33 -1.47
CA ALA A 23 -2.78 5.67 -2.05
C ALA A 23 -3.78 5.74 -3.22
N SER A 24 -3.81 4.69 -4.04
CA SER A 24 -4.60 4.66 -5.27
C SER A 24 -6.08 4.32 -5.07
N LEU A 25 -6.44 3.61 -3.99
CA LEU A 25 -7.77 3.00 -3.84
C LEU A 25 -8.46 3.32 -2.52
N VAL A 26 -7.72 3.29 -1.40
CA VAL A 26 -8.29 3.36 -0.05
C VAL A 26 -8.21 4.78 0.48
N LEU A 27 -7.05 5.44 0.32
CA LEU A 27 -6.79 6.74 0.91
C LEU A 27 -7.73 7.84 0.42
N PRO A 28 -8.08 7.97 -0.88
CA PRO A 28 -9.01 9.01 -1.33
C PRO A 28 -10.39 8.90 -0.69
N VAL A 29 -10.89 7.66 -0.51
CA VAL A 29 -12.19 7.40 0.15
C VAL A 29 -12.13 7.72 1.64
N ALA A 30 -11.04 7.32 2.31
CA ALA A 30 -10.85 7.59 3.74
C ALA A 30 -10.73 9.10 4.01
N VAL A 31 -9.89 9.81 3.23
CA VAL A 31 -9.71 11.25 3.34
C VAL A 31 -11.01 12.00 3.05
N GLY A 32 -11.77 11.61 2.03
CA GLY A 32 -13.09 12.20 1.76
C GLY A 32 -14.01 12.14 2.97
N ARG A 33 -14.17 10.95 3.57
CA ARG A 33 -15.00 10.76 4.78
C ARG A 33 -14.50 11.53 6.00
N VAL A 34 -13.18 11.65 6.15
CA VAL A 34 -12.57 12.46 7.22
C VAL A 34 -12.89 13.94 7.00
N LEU A 35 -12.70 14.46 5.80
CA LEU A 35 -12.94 15.87 5.47
C LEU A 35 -14.43 16.23 5.50
N ASP A 36 -15.33 15.30 5.15
CA ASP A 36 -16.78 15.49 5.31
C ASP A 36 -17.16 15.73 6.79
N ARG A 37 -16.47 15.05 7.71
CA ARG A 37 -16.71 15.17 9.16
C ARG A 37 -15.94 16.32 9.80
N TRP A 38 -14.76 16.65 9.28
CA TRP A 38 -13.90 17.73 9.77
C TRP A 38 -13.43 18.62 8.61
N PRO A 39 -14.28 19.53 8.11
CA PRO A 39 -13.98 20.30 6.88
C PRO A 39 -12.79 21.26 6.97
N ASN A 40 -12.37 21.61 8.18
CA ASN A 40 -11.24 22.51 8.43
C ASN A 40 -9.91 21.77 8.68
N LEU A 41 -9.91 20.43 8.55
CA LEU A 41 -8.70 19.63 8.65
C LEU A 41 -7.95 19.65 7.32
N ARG A 42 -6.62 19.78 7.36
CA ARG A 42 -5.75 19.58 6.21
C ARG A 42 -5.12 18.20 6.30
N VAL A 43 -5.15 17.44 5.20
CA VAL A 43 -4.44 16.17 5.10
C VAL A 43 -3.31 16.33 4.10
N GLU A 44 -2.08 16.10 4.55
CA GLU A 44 -0.89 16.05 3.69
C GLU A 44 -0.49 14.61 3.49
N ILE A 45 -0.23 14.22 2.24
CA ILE A 45 0.01 12.82 1.87
C ILE A 45 1.40 12.70 1.26
N ILE A 46 2.17 11.72 1.75
CA ILE A 46 3.45 11.33 1.18
C ILE A 46 3.37 9.86 0.78
N GLU A 47 3.61 9.58 -0.50
CA GLU A 47 3.70 8.21 -1.00
C GLU A 47 5.14 7.70 -0.91
N GLY A 48 5.33 6.47 -0.42
CA GLY A 48 6.64 5.87 -0.28
C GLY A 48 6.62 4.35 -0.07
N VAL A 49 7.81 3.75 -0.10
CA VAL A 49 8.03 2.37 0.34
C VAL A 49 8.16 2.31 1.86
N TRP A 50 7.98 1.12 2.45
CA TRP A 50 7.94 0.95 3.91
C TRP A 50 9.13 1.58 4.62
N ASP A 51 10.37 1.32 4.18
CA ASP A 51 11.59 1.85 4.83
C ASP A 51 11.57 3.37 4.97
N ARG A 52 11.11 4.08 3.93
CA ARG A 52 10.99 5.54 3.94
C ARG A 52 9.87 6.01 4.86
N LEU A 53 8.75 5.29 4.91
CA LEU A 53 7.63 5.63 5.79
C LEU A 53 8.01 5.38 7.26
N ALA A 54 8.70 4.29 7.55
CA ALA A 54 9.21 3.97 8.88
C ALA A 54 10.20 5.06 9.36
N GLU A 55 11.15 5.46 8.53
CA GLU A 55 12.04 6.58 8.82
C GLU A 55 11.26 7.89 9.09
N GLY A 56 10.24 8.15 8.27
CA GLY A 56 9.37 9.31 8.44
C GLY A 56 8.57 9.29 9.76
N LEU A 57 8.15 8.11 10.23
CA LEU A 57 7.51 7.96 11.54
C LEU A 57 8.50 8.26 12.68
N CYS A 58 9.68 7.64 12.67
CA CYS A 58 10.70 7.84 13.71
C CYS A 58 11.14 9.32 13.79
N LYS A 59 11.21 10.00 12.64
CA LYS A 59 11.57 11.43 12.54
C LYS A 59 10.39 12.39 12.73
N HIS A 60 9.18 11.89 12.97
CA HIS A 60 7.96 12.70 13.09
C HIS A 60 7.68 13.57 11.85
N GLU A 61 8.12 13.11 10.67
CA GLU A 61 7.82 13.73 9.38
C GLU A 61 6.39 13.39 8.90
N ILE A 62 5.87 12.24 9.34
CA ILE A 62 4.48 11.82 9.18
C ILE A 62 3.91 11.41 10.55
N ASP A 63 2.60 11.60 10.72
CA ASP A 63 1.89 11.27 11.96
C ASP A 63 1.41 9.81 11.98
N LEU A 64 1.13 9.24 10.80
CA LEU A 64 0.73 7.85 10.63
C LEU A 64 1.13 7.31 9.26
N ALA A 65 1.41 6.01 9.20
CA ALA A 65 1.66 5.30 7.95
C ALA A 65 0.55 4.30 7.67
N LEU A 66 0.05 4.29 6.43
CA LEU A 66 -0.83 3.25 5.91
C LEU A 66 -0.06 2.36 4.96
N SER A 67 0.24 1.14 5.41
CA SER A 67 1.00 0.15 4.67
C SER A 67 0.46 -1.26 4.89
N ALA A 68 1.01 -2.24 4.16
CA ALA A 68 0.93 -3.63 4.60
C ALA A 68 1.60 -3.77 5.98
N HIS A 69 1.14 -4.73 6.78
CA HIS A 69 1.71 -5.00 8.10
C HIS A 69 3.18 -5.43 7.95
N GLY A 70 4.09 -4.58 8.43
CA GLY A 70 5.48 -4.94 8.68
C GLY A 70 5.66 -5.47 10.11
N PRO A 71 6.84 -6.01 10.45
CA PRO A 71 7.14 -6.40 11.82
C PRO A 71 7.12 -5.17 12.73
N ASP A 72 6.58 -5.33 13.94
CA ASP A 72 6.67 -4.31 14.98
C ASP A 72 8.14 -4.07 15.39
N THR A 73 8.43 -2.85 15.82
CA THR A 73 9.73 -2.42 16.37
C THR A 73 9.50 -1.74 17.73
N ASP A 74 10.60 -1.36 18.40
CA ASP A 74 10.52 -0.59 19.64
C ASP A 74 9.88 0.80 19.46
N GLU A 75 9.89 1.33 18.24
CA GLU A 75 9.40 2.68 17.90
C GLU A 75 8.10 2.67 17.11
N ILE A 76 7.82 1.59 16.38
CA ILE A 76 6.69 1.49 15.44
C ILE A 76 5.90 0.23 15.76
N VAL A 77 4.62 0.41 16.09
CA VAL A 77 3.69 -0.69 16.35
C VAL A 77 2.51 -0.55 15.40
N ALA A 78 2.12 -1.66 14.78
CA ALA A 78 0.97 -1.69 13.89
C ALA A 78 -0.35 -1.53 14.65
N ILE A 79 -1.31 -0.85 14.02
CA ILE A 79 -2.70 -0.75 14.45
C ILE A 79 -3.52 -1.74 13.58
N PRO A 80 -3.79 -2.96 14.05
CA PRO A 80 -4.26 -4.08 13.22
C PRO A 80 -5.75 -4.04 12.86
N GLU A 81 -6.52 -3.04 13.33
CA GLU A 81 -7.97 -2.93 13.12
C GLU A 81 -8.37 -2.69 11.65
N CYS A 82 -7.37 -2.43 10.82
CA CYS A 82 -7.48 -2.19 9.40
C CYS A 82 -7.74 -3.49 8.61
N ARG A 83 -9.02 -3.83 8.43
CA ARG A 83 -9.46 -4.99 7.64
C ARG A 83 -9.59 -4.67 6.15
N TRP A 84 -8.48 -4.50 5.45
CA TRP A 84 -8.47 -4.55 3.99
C TRP A 84 -7.62 -5.72 3.48
N THR A 85 -7.89 -6.14 2.26
CA THR A 85 -7.10 -7.16 1.56
C THR A 85 -6.51 -6.56 0.31
N ASP A 86 -5.20 -6.71 0.13
CA ASP A 86 -4.50 -6.36 -1.09
C ASP A 86 -4.25 -7.66 -1.89
N ARG A 87 -4.46 -7.62 -3.21
CA ARG A 87 -4.33 -8.78 -4.09
C ARG A 87 -3.50 -8.43 -5.31
N SER A 88 -2.47 -9.23 -5.56
CA SER A 88 -1.66 -9.13 -6.76
C SER A 88 -2.26 -9.97 -7.88
N HIS A 89 -2.35 -9.39 -9.08
CA HIS A 89 -2.85 -10.05 -10.28
C HIS A 89 -1.83 -9.94 -11.41
N ILE A 90 -1.72 -11.00 -12.21
CA ILE A 90 -0.96 -10.96 -13.46
C ILE A 90 -1.88 -10.47 -14.55
N VAL A 91 -1.50 -9.38 -15.21
CA VAL A 91 -2.24 -8.79 -16.33
C VAL A 91 -1.39 -8.83 -17.58
N ALA A 92 -2.02 -9.09 -18.72
CA ALA A 92 -1.37 -9.11 -20.01
C ALA A 92 -2.31 -8.56 -21.08
N ALA A 93 -1.74 -8.01 -22.15
CA ALA A 93 -2.51 -7.46 -23.26
C ALA A 93 -3.38 -8.55 -23.93
N PRO A 94 -4.54 -8.19 -24.54
CA PRO A 94 -5.37 -9.14 -25.27
C PRO A 94 -4.63 -10.03 -26.31
N PRO A 95 -3.62 -9.55 -27.06
CA PRO A 95 -2.85 -10.38 -28.00
C PRO A 95 -1.65 -11.12 -27.36
N HIS A 96 -1.59 -11.29 -26.03
CA HIS A 96 -0.44 -11.91 -25.38
C HIS A 96 -0.25 -13.39 -25.77
N PRO A 97 0.98 -13.88 -26.07
CA PRO A 97 1.23 -15.24 -26.54
C PRO A 97 0.65 -16.35 -25.65
N LEU A 98 0.63 -16.15 -24.33
CA LEU A 98 0.07 -17.14 -23.40
C LEU A 98 -1.44 -17.40 -23.57
N ARG A 99 -2.17 -16.54 -24.29
CA ARG A 99 -3.57 -16.80 -24.63
C ARG A 99 -3.73 -17.85 -25.73
N ALA A 100 -2.69 -18.10 -26.53
CA ALA A 100 -2.72 -19.12 -27.58
C ALA A 100 -2.58 -20.56 -27.05
N LEU A 101 -2.34 -20.75 -25.75
CA LEU A 101 -2.16 -22.07 -25.15
C LEU A 101 -3.43 -22.94 -25.13
N GLY A 102 -4.61 -22.36 -25.35
CA GLY A 102 -5.89 -23.09 -25.32
C GLY A 102 -6.30 -23.60 -23.93
N ARG A 103 -5.55 -23.24 -22.88
CA ARG A 103 -5.81 -23.54 -21.46
C ARG A 103 -5.46 -22.33 -20.59
N ALA A 104 -5.86 -22.37 -19.32
CA ALA A 104 -5.38 -21.41 -18.33
C ALA A 104 -3.84 -21.48 -18.23
N PRO A 105 -3.13 -20.34 -18.32
CA PRO A 105 -1.69 -20.30 -18.08
C PRO A 105 -1.35 -20.68 -16.63
N THR A 106 -0.25 -21.39 -16.46
CA THR A 106 0.39 -21.67 -15.18
C THR A 106 1.48 -20.63 -14.90
N LEU A 107 1.96 -20.57 -13.67
CA LEU A 107 3.09 -19.69 -13.34
C LEU A 107 4.36 -20.05 -14.14
N ALA A 108 4.60 -21.34 -14.38
CA ALA A 108 5.74 -21.82 -15.17
C ALA A 108 5.69 -21.33 -16.63
N ASP A 109 4.50 -21.21 -17.23
CA ASP A 109 4.36 -20.68 -18.60
C ASP A 109 4.82 -19.21 -18.70
N THR A 110 4.88 -18.47 -17.58
CA THR A 110 5.28 -17.06 -17.54
C THR A 110 6.79 -16.84 -17.49
N LEU A 111 7.61 -17.89 -17.31
CA LEU A 111 9.06 -17.78 -17.18
C LEU A 111 9.75 -17.18 -18.41
N HIS A 112 9.15 -17.37 -19.58
CA HIS A 112 9.67 -16.85 -20.84
C HIS A 112 9.09 -15.48 -21.22
N ALA A 113 8.17 -14.94 -20.41
CA ALA A 113 7.58 -13.63 -20.65
C ALA A 113 8.50 -12.51 -20.14
N ARG A 114 8.41 -11.34 -20.77
CA ARG A 114 9.06 -10.13 -20.24
C ARG A 114 8.16 -9.48 -19.21
N TRP A 115 8.66 -9.40 -17.99
CA TRP A 115 7.95 -8.90 -16.84
C TRP A 115 8.17 -7.40 -16.65
N ALA A 116 7.07 -6.65 -16.55
CA ALA A 116 7.05 -5.30 -15.98
C ALA A 116 6.60 -5.44 -14.52
N ILE A 117 7.52 -5.32 -13.58
CA ILE A 117 7.29 -5.65 -12.17
C ILE A 117 7.49 -4.43 -11.26
N PRO A 118 6.82 -4.41 -10.09
CA PRO A 118 7.07 -3.42 -9.07
C PRO A 118 8.56 -3.36 -8.67
N PRO A 119 9.05 -2.21 -8.19
CA PRO A 119 10.43 -2.08 -7.74
C PRO A 119 10.78 -3.04 -6.60
N ARG A 120 12.07 -3.42 -6.51
CA ARG A 120 12.61 -4.17 -5.37
C ARG A 120 12.39 -3.40 -4.07
N GLY A 121 12.16 -4.13 -2.97
CA GLY A 121 11.86 -3.55 -1.65
C GLY A 121 10.39 -3.14 -1.47
N THR A 122 9.52 -3.46 -2.43
CA THR A 122 8.08 -3.29 -2.29
C THR A 122 7.41 -4.62 -1.95
N ALA A 123 6.37 -4.60 -1.11
CA ALA A 123 5.62 -5.80 -0.76
C ALA A 123 5.10 -6.59 -1.98
N PRO A 124 4.60 -5.96 -3.07
CA PRO A 124 4.24 -6.68 -4.29
C PRO A 124 5.41 -7.40 -4.97
N PHE A 125 6.62 -6.82 -4.95
CA PHE A 125 7.81 -7.49 -5.48
C PHE A 125 8.17 -8.73 -4.64
N ASP A 126 8.19 -8.59 -3.31
CA ASP A 126 8.50 -9.70 -2.41
C ASP A 126 7.43 -10.81 -2.48
N HIS A 127 6.15 -10.44 -2.62
CA HIS A 127 5.04 -11.36 -2.82
C HIS A 127 5.19 -12.15 -4.13
N MET A 128 5.55 -11.48 -5.23
CA MET A 128 5.80 -12.15 -6.51
C MET A 128 6.97 -13.13 -6.37
N ARG A 129 8.10 -12.71 -5.78
CA ARG A 129 9.26 -13.60 -5.56
C ARG A 129 8.89 -14.83 -4.73
N ALA A 130 8.23 -14.63 -3.59
CA ALA A 130 7.79 -15.72 -2.72
C ALA A 130 6.80 -16.67 -3.44
N THR A 131 5.96 -16.14 -4.33
CA THR A 131 5.02 -16.94 -5.12
C THR A 131 5.75 -17.85 -6.10
N PHE A 132 6.77 -17.36 -6.82
CA PHE A 132 7.58 -18.18 -7.72
C PHE A 132 8.36 -19.25 -6.95
N GLU A 133 9.01 -18.86 -5.86
CA GLU A 133 9.77 -19.76 -4.99
C GLU A 133 8.90 -20.89 -4.42
N ALA A 134 7.68 -20.57 -3.95
CA ALA A 134 6.73 -21.55 -3.43
C ALA A 134 6.26 -22.57 -4.50
N HIS A 135 6.40 -22.26 -5.79
CA HIS A 135 6.11 -23.17 -6.90
C HIS A 135 7.37 -23.86 -7.44
N GLY A 136 8.53 -23.71 -6.78
CA GLY A 136 9.81 -24.26 -7.23
C GLY A 136 10.34 -23.62 -8.51
N LEU A 137 9.93 -22.38 -8.78
CA LEU A 137 10.33 -21.61 -9.96
C LEU A 137 11.35 -20.52 -9.57
N PRO A 138 12.27 -20.15 -10.48
CA PRO A 138 13.26 -19.10 -10.25
C PRO A 138 12.63 -17.70 -10.17
#